data_AF-A0A0B0D1N4-F1
#
_entry.id   AF-A0A0B0D1N4-F1
#
_cell.length_a   1.000
_cell.length_b   1.000
_cell.length_c   1.000
_cell.angle_alpha   90.00
_cell.angle_beta   90.00
_cell.angle_gamma   90.00
#
_symmetry.space_group_name_H-M   'P 1'
#
loop_
_entity.id
_entity.type
_entity.pdbx_description
1 polymer ?
#
loop_
_entity_poly.entity_id
_entity_poly.type
_entity_poly.pdbx_seq_one_letter_code
_entity_poly.pdbx_strand_id
1 'polypeptide(L)'
;MLGQPLGIGQGFNPTCQAARGISLWAQHAPGFLLEIIPRAARDGDLDFTFEGTPIHSKDLSGGLAPDLDKELDPVSLVLVPHLDRIYSEMMSRVALRGEDGHRWVNPAFYGNWVQKGFSSVFDPITGYVVDYTGFVKLFYATHHPEYNDEYELIYPNPVGIFITNVHGKLLGLHAVSIT
;
A
#
# COMPACT_ATOMS: atom_id res chain seq x y z
N MET A 1 -12.24 -1.39 14.87
CA MET A 1 -11.45 -1.47 13.63
C MET A 1 -12.24 -2.04 12.48
N LEU A 2 -12.81 -3.25 12.59
CA LEU A 2 -13.69 -3.79 11.55
C LEU A 2 -14.88 -2.84 11.32
N GLY A 3 -15.11 -2.47 10.06
CA GLY A 3 -16.22 -1.60 9.66
C GLY A 3 -16.15 -0.14 10.13
N GLN A 4 -14.99 0.35 10.60
CA GLN A 4 -14.84 1.78 10.94
C GLN A 4 -14.61 2.61 9.67
N PRO A 5 -15.35 3.72 9.48
CA PRO A 5 -15.31 4.50 8.24
C PRO A 5 -13.96 5.18 7.98
N LEU A 6 -13.20 5.48 9.03
CA LEU A 6 -11.88 6.11 8.93
C LEU A 6 -10.73 5.10 8.84
N GLY A 7 -11.01 3.80 8.88
CA GLY A 7 -9.98 2.76 8.87
C GLY A 7 -9.03 2.86 10.08
N ILE A 8 -7.74 2.62 9.81
CA ILE A 8 -6.66 2.61 10.79
C ILE A 8 -5.63 3.68 10.43
N GLY A 9 -5.31 4.54 11.40
CA GLY A 9 -4.24 5.51 11.26
C GLY A 9 -2.86 4.88 11.53
N GLN A 10 -1.85 5.29 10.76
CA GLN A 10 -0.45 4.88 10.96
C GLN A 10 0.23 5.55 12.18
N GLY A 11 -0.41 6.56 12.79
CA GLY A 11 0.19 7.39 13.84
C GLY A 11 1.47 8.06 13.35
N PHE A 12 2.49 8.10 14.19
CA PHE A 12 3.83 8.61 13.86
C PHE A 12 4.76 7.57 13.21
N ASN A 13 4.25 6.39 12.84
CA ASN A 13 5.05 5.30 12.28
C ASN A 13 5.16 5.41 10.75
N PRO A 14 6.34 5.15 10.16
CA PRO A 14 6.54 5.17 8.71
C PRO A 14 6.00 3.91 8.00
N THR A 15 4.85 3.37 8.43
CA THR A 15 4.32 2.06 8.01
C THR A 15 3.04 2.18 7.18
N CYS A 16 2.98 3.23 6.35
CA CYS A 16 1.81 3.60 5.55
C CYS A 16 1.22 2.45 4.74
N GLN A 17 2.06 1.55 4.21
CA GLN A 17 1.61 0.45 3.36
C GLN A 17 0.89 -0.64 4.15
N ALA A 18 1.40 -0.99 5.33
CA ALA A 18 0.76 -1.92 6.24
C ALA A 18 -0.55 -1.34 6.79
N ALA A 19 -0.54 -0.10 7.29
CA ALA A 19 -1.73 0.56 7.81
C ALA A 19 -2.85 0.67 6.74
N ARG A 20 -2.49 0.94 5.48
CA ARG A 20 -3.45 0.89 4.36
C ARG A 20 -4.01 -0.51 4.16
N GLY A 21 -3.16 -1.53 4.18
CA GLY A 21 -3.59 -2.93 4.02
C GLY A 21 -4.61 -3.32 5.08
N ILE A 22 -4.31 -3.05 6.36
CA ILE A 22 -5.23 -3.36 7.46
C ILE A 22 -6.53 -2.57 7.31
N SER A 23 -6.48 -1.29 6.93
CA SER A 23 -7.68 -0.47 6.67
C SER A 23 -8.55 -1.02 5.53
N LEU A 24 -7.93 -1.41 4.42
CA LEU A 24 -8.59 -2.02 3.26
C LEU A 24 -9.27 -3.32 3.66
N TRP A 25 -8.54 -4.22 4.33
CA TRP A 25 -9.09 -5.51 4.73
C TRP A 25 -10.17 -5.37 5.82
N ALA A 26 -10.10 -4.36 6.69
CA ALA A 26 -11.16 -4.11 7.67
C ALA A 26 -12.51 -3.74 7.06
N GLN A 27 -12.50 -3.20 5.83
CA GLN A 27 -13.70 -2.80 5.09
C GLN A 27 -14.14 -3.86 4.08
N HIS A 28 -13.19 -4.46 3.35
CA HIS A 28 -13.50 -5.30 2.18
C HIS A 28 -13.07 -6.77 2.33
N ALA A 29 -12.33 -7.12 3.39
CA ALA A 29 -11.83 -8.47 3.62
C ALA A 29 -11.74 -8.85 5.11
N PRO A 30 -12.78 -8.63 5.94
CA PRO A 30 -12.68 -8.80 7.39
C PRO A 30 -12.32 -10.24 7.79
N GLY A 31 -12.72 -11.24 6.99
CA GLY A 31 -12.33 -12.63 7.19
C GLY A 31 -10.81 -12.84 7.09
N PHE A 32 -10.14 -12.17 6.16
CA PHE A 32 -8.68 -12.23 6.03
C PHE A 32 -7.98 -11.63 7.25
N LEU A 33 -8.48 -10.50 7.78
CA LEU A 33 -7.95 -9.96 9.04
C LEU A 33 -8.10 -10.92 10.20
N LEU A 34 -9.28 -11.51 10.36
CA LEU A 34 -9.56 -12.48 11.43
C LEU A 34 -8.69 -13.75 11.29
N GLU A 35 -8.22 -14.06 10.10
CA GLU A 35 -7.26 -15.14 9.85
C GLU A 35 -5.83 -14.77 10.23
N ILE A 36 -5.34 -13.61 9.79
CA ILE A 36 -3.91 -13.24 9.99
C ILE A 36 -3.60 -12.76 11.41
N ILE A 37 -4.55 -12.15 12.12
CA ILE A 37 -4.35 -11.68 13.51
C ILE A 37 -3.90 -12.80 14.45
N PRO A 38 -4.61 -13.94 14.57
CA PRO A 38 -4.17 -15.01 15.45
C PRO A 38 -2.86 -15.65 15.01
N ARG A 39 -2.55 -15.69 13.71
CA ARG A 39 -1.27 -16.25 13.21
C ARG A 39 -0.09 -15.37 13.62
N ALA A 40 -0.19 -14.05 13.42
CA ALA A 40 0.81 -13.11 13.91
C ALA A 40 0.95 -13.17 15.44
N ALA A 41 -0.17 -13.14 16.17
CA ALA A 41 -0.14 -13.09 17.64
C ALA A 41 0.32 -14.40 18.31
N ARG A 42 -0.11 -15.56 17.80
CA ARG A 42 0.18 -16.87 18.39
C ARG A 42 1.46 -17.47 17.83
N ASP A 43 1.62 -17.44 16.51
CA ASP A 43 2.68 -18.16 15.81
C ASP A 43 3.89 -17.25 15.52
N GLY A 44 3.74 -15.93 15.67
CA GLY A 44 4.79 -14.96 15.36
C GLY A 44 5.14 -14.94 13.87
N ASP A 45 4.20 -15.34 13.00
CA ASP A 45 4.45 -15.45 11.56
C ASP A 45 3.20 -15.18 10.72
N LEU A 46 3.43 -14.59 9.56
CA LEU A 46 2.52 -14.44 8.44
C LEU A 46 3.23 -14.93 7.18
N ASP A 47 2.50 -15.64 6.33
CA ASP A 47 2.98 -16.01 5.00
C ASP A 47 2.17 -15.32 3.91
N PHE A 48 2.89 -14.78 2.93
CA PHE A 48 2.35 -14.20 1.71
C PHE A 48 2.99 -14.88 0.52
N THR A 49 2.29 -14.98 -0.60
CA THR A 49 2.87 -15.46 -1.85
C THR A 49 3.22 -14.28 -2.75
N PHE A 50 4.47 -14.21 -3.19
CA PHE A 50 4.92 -13.23 -4.17
C PHE A 50 5.55 -13.96 -5.36
N GLU A 51 4.97 -13.77 -6.55
CA GLU A 51 5.44 -14.40 -7.80
C GLU A 51 5.61 -15.92 -7.70
N GLY A 52 4.66 -16.57 -7.02
CA GLY A 52 4.66 -18.03 -6.80
C GLY A 52 5.60 -18.52 -5.70
N THR A 53 6.32 -17.62 -5.03
CA THR A 53 7.23 -17.98 -3.94
C THR A 53 6.63 -17.53 -2.59
N PRO A 54 6.54 -18.43 -1.59
CA PRO A 54 6.10 -18.05 -0.25
C PRO A 54 7.15 -17.15 0.44
N ILE A 55 6.67 -16.20 1.23
CA ILE A 55 7.44 -15.28 2.05
C ILE A 55 6.90 -15.38 3.47
N HIS A 56 7.73 -15.81 4.41
CA HIS A 56 7.39 -15.91 5.83
C HIS A 56 8.00 -14.74 6.60
N SER A 57 7.17 -13.96 7.29
CA SER A 57 7.61 -12.78 8.05
C SER A 57 8.64 -13.08 9.16
N LYS A 58 8.62 -14.28 9.74
CA LYS A 58 9.55 -14.71 10.80
C LYS A 58 10.97 -14.92 10.28
N ASP A 59 11.11 -15.25 8.99
CA ASP A 59 12.40 -15.53 8.34
C ASP A 59 13.04 -14.24 7.79
N LEU A 60 12.32 -13.12 7.87
CA LEU A 60 12.76 -11.81 7.40
C LEU A 60 13.33 -10.98 8.55
N SER A 61 14.46 -10.34 8.27
CA SER A 61 15.03 -9.28 9.11
C SER A 61 14.67 -7.90 8.56
N GLY A 62 14.44 -6.93 9.44
CA GLY A 62 14.21 -5.53 9.04
C GLY A 62 12.76 -5.06 9.21
N GLY A 63 12.37 -4.10 8.37
CA GLY A 63 11.17 -3.27 8.47
C GLY A 63 11.51 -1.79 8.67
N LEU A 64 10.65 -0.90 8.19
CA LEU A 64 10.68 0.54 8.36
C LEU A 64 10.47 0.98 9.81
N ALA A 65 9.88 0.13 10.67
CA ALA A 65 9.66 0.44 12.08
C ALA A 65 10.29 -0.60 13.03
N PRO A 66 11.59 -0.45 13.37
CA PRO A 66 12.23 -1.30 14.38
C PRO A 66 11.64 -1.11 15.79
N ASP A 67 11.23 0.13 16.10
CA ASP A 67 10.48 0.49 17.31
C ASP A 67 9.13 1.07 16.89
N LEU A 68 8.05 0.32 17.10
CA LEU A 68 6.70 0.82 16.87
C LEU A 68 6.27 1.75 18.01
N ASP A 69 5.66 2.87 17.64
CA ASP A 69 4.94 3.71 18.59
C ASP A 69 3.81 2.91 19.25
N LYS A 70 3.79 2.92 20.58
CA LYS A 70 2.82 2.18 21.39
C LYS A 70 1.43 2.81 21.35
N GLU A 71 1.28 4.02 20.81
CA GLU A 71 -0.03 4.65 20.60
C GLU A 71 -0.81 4.03 19.42
N LEU A 72 -0.20 3.13 18.65
CA LEU A 72 -0.92 2.33 17.65
C LEU A 72 -2.01 1.47 18.30
N ASP A 73 -3.07 1.22 17.54
CA ASP A 73 -4.10 0.29 17.97
C ASP A 73 -3.54 -1.15 18.12
N PRO A 74 -4.21 -2.02 18.90
CA PRO A 74 -3.70 -3.37 19.16
C PRO A 74 -3.50 -4.26 17.93
N VAL A 75 -4.30 -4.10 16.87
CA VAL A 75 -4.15 -4.92 15.65
C VAL A 75 -2.93 -4.43 14.87
N SER A 76 -2.72 -3.12 14.77
CA SER A 76 -1.53 -2.55 14.17
C SER A 76 -0.26 -2.96 14.91
N LEU A 77 -0.25 -2.91 16.24
CA LEU A 77 0.90 -3.36 17.04
C LEU A 77 1.28 -4.83 16.78
N VAL A 78 0.28 -5.68 16.51
CA VAL A 78 0.50 -7.10 16.21
C VAL A 78 0.89 -7.31 14.75
N LEU A 79 0.21 -6.66 13.79
CA LEU A 79 0.36 -6.99 12.37
C LEU A 79 1.47 -6.20 11.66
N VAL A 80 1.66 -4.92 12.01
CA VAL A 80 2.61 -4.04 11.31
C VAL A 80 4.04 -4.61 11.27
N PRO A 81 4.62 -5.18 12.34
CA PRO A 81 5.97 -5.75 12.29
C PRO A 81 6.14 -6.83 11.23
N HIS A 82 5.09 -7.61 10.96
CA HIS A 82 5.13 -8.71 10.00
C HIS A 82 4.86 -8.20 8.58
N LEU A 83 3.82 -7.39 8.42
CA LEU A 83 3.39 -6.84 7.14
C LEU A 83 4.46 -5.95 6.52
N ASP A 84 5.15 -5.15 7.32
CA ASP A 84 6.17 -4.22 6.87
C ASP A 84 7.44 -4.94 6.40
N ARG A 85 7.83 -6.04 7.06
CA ARG A 85 8.91 -6.93 6.60
C ARG A 85 8.57 -7.60 5.28
N ILE A 86 7.36 -8.16 5.16
CA ILE A 86 6.90 -8.79 3.93
C ILE A 86 6.90 -7.78 2.78
N TYR A 87 6.35 -6.59 3.01
CA TYR A 87 6.31 -5.53 2.00
C TYR A 87 7.72 -5.12 1.57
N SER A 88 8.63 -4.91 2.53
CA SER A 88 10.03 -4.58 2.27
C SER A 88 10.74 -5.66 1.44
N GLU A 89 10.51 -6.93 1.76
CA GLU A 89 11.05 -8.06 1.00
C GLU A 89 10.51 -8.08 -0.44
N MET A 90 9.21 -7.88 -0.63
CA MET A 90 8.61 -7.79 -1.98
C MET A 90 9.21 -6.63 -2.78
N MET A 91 9.39 -5.46 -2.16
CA MET A 91 10.03 -4.29 -2.80
C MET A 91 11.48 -4.58 -3.19
N SER A 92 12.24 -5.25 -2.32
CA SER A 92 13.63 -5.65 -2.58
C SER A 92 13.75 -6.53 -3.84
N ARG A 93 12.84 -7.50 -4.00
CA ARG A 93 12.83 -8.42 -5.16
C ARG A 93 12.59 -7.73 -6.50
N VAL A 94 11.93 -6.57 -6.48
CA VAL A 94 11.60 -5.81 -7.70
C VAL A 94 12.46 -4.57 -7.91
N ALA A 95 13.38 -4.26 -7.00
CA ALA A 95 14.16 -3.02 -6.99
C ALA A 95 14.99 -2.79 -8.27
N LEU A 96 15.40 -3.85 -8.96
CA LEU A 96 16.25 -3.77 -10.16
C LEU A 96 15.46 -3.81 -11.48
N ARG A 97 14.14 -3.68 -11.46
CA ARG A 97 13.31 -3.73 -12.68
C ARG A 97 13.30 -2.44 -13.49
N GLY A 98 13.80 -1.33 -12.94
CA GLY A 98 13.80 -0.02 -13.61
C GLY A 98 12.43 0.64 -13.72
N GLU A 99 11.41 0.06 -13.08
CA GLU A 99 10.07 0.62 -12.92
C GLU A 99 9.79 0.90 -11.43
N ASP A 100 8.72 1.63 -11.14
CA ASP A 100 8.25 1.78 -9.77
C ASP A 100 7.80 0.42 -9.21
N GLY A 101 8.43 -0.02 -8.12
CA GLY A 101 8.15 -1.31 -7.47
C GLY A 101 6.70 -1.48 -7.03
N HIS A 102 5.98 -0.39 -6.72
CA HIS A 102 4.57 -0.43 -6.31
C HIS A 102 3.67 -1.05 -7.38
N ARG A 103 4.05 -0.95 -8.67
CA ARG A 103 3.38 -1.63 -9.78
C ARG A 103 3.22 -3.13 -9.55
N TRP A 104 4.22 -3.75 -8.93
CA TRP A 104 4.30 -5.20 -8.72
C TRP A 104 3.84 -5.58 -7.31
N VAL A 105 4.24 -4.78 -6.32
CA VAL A 105 4.04 -5.11 -4.92
C VAL A 105 2.60 -4.85 -4.47
N ASN A 106 2.00 -3.71 -4.84
CA ASN A 106 0.63 -3.38 -4.41
C ASN A 106 -0.40 -4.48 -4.75
N PRO A 107 -0.52 -4.96 -6.00
CA PRO A 107 -1.48 -6.00 -6.33
C PRO A 107 -1.20 -7.35 -5.66
N ALA A 108 0.06 -7.68 -5.39
CA ALA A 108 0.40 -8.92 -4.69
C ALA A 108 0.17 -8.84 -3.19
N PHE A 109 0.47 -7.69 -2.59
CA PHE A 109 0.36 -7.45 -1.16
C PHE A 109 -1.08 -7.20 -0.73
N TYR A 110 -1.78 -6.29 -1.41
CA TYR A 110 -3.16 -5.96 -1.02
C TYR A 110 -4.14 -7.03 -1.47
N GLY A 111 -3.87 -7.76 -2.55
CA GLY A 111 -4.73 -8.82 -3.10
C GLY A 111 -5.69 -8.32 -4.17
N ASN A 112 -6.80 -9.04 -4.38
CA ASN A 112 -7.77 -8.76 -5.46
C ASN A 112 -8.58 -7.47 -5.30
N TRP A 113 -8.36 -6.71 -4.22
CA TRP A 113 -9.05 -5.45 -3.94
C TRP A 113 -8.33 -4.23 -4.52
N VAL A 114 -7.14 -4.39 -5.09
CA VAL A 114 -6.48 -3.32 -5.85
C VAL A 114 -6.26 -3.76 -7.29
N GLN A 115 -6.33 -2.80 -8.21
CA GLN A 115 -6.16 -3.08 -9.63
C GLN A 115 -4.71 -3.48 -9.94
N LYS A 116 -4.54 -4.34 -10.95
CA LYS A 116 -3.21 -4.76 -11.45
C LYS A 116 -2.59 -3.76 -12.42
N GLY A 117 -3.37 -2.80 -12.91
CA GLY A 117 -2.87 -1.70 -13.73
C GLY A 117 -2.06 -0.71 -12.89
N PHE A 118 -1.10 -0.04 -13.52
CA PHE A 118 -0.29 1.00 -12.90
C PHE A 118 -0.03 2.10 -13.90
N SER A 119 -0.17 3.35 -13.45
CA SER A 119 0.18 4.53 -14.21
C SER A 119 0.92 5.50 -13.30
N SER A 120 2.01 6.07 -13.79
CA SER A 120 2.80 7.07 -13.09
C SER A 120 3.15 8.18 -14.07
N VAL A 121 3.03 9.41 -13.60
CA VAL A 121 3.50 10.60 -14.29
C VAL A 121 4.96 10.92 -13.97
N PHE A 122 5.58 10.16 -13.08
CA PHE A 122 6.95 10.33 -12.62
C PHE A 122 7.82 9.16 -13.09
N ASP A 123 8.92 9.48 -13.74
CA ASP A 123 9.95 8.52 -14.11
C ASP A 123 10.97 8.38 -12.94
N PRO A 124 11.07 7.20 -12.31
CA PRO A 124 11.96 6.99 -11.16
C PRO A 124 13.45 7.06 -11.51
N ILE A 125 13.83 6.91 -12.79
CA ILE A 125 15.23 6.95 -13.24
C ILE A 125 15.66 8.39 -13.49
N THR A 126 14.84 9.17 -14.23
CA THR A 126 15.19 10.54 -14.62
C THR A 126 14.73 11.59 -13.60
N GLY A 127 13.75 11.26 -12.77
CA GLY A 127 13.10 12.19 -11.85
C GLY A 127 12.19 13.20 -12.55
N TYR A 128 11.88 12.99 -13.83
CA TYR A 128 11.07 13.90 -14.62
C TYR A 128 9.60 13.52 -14.65
N VAL A 129 8.78 14.54 -14.90
CA VAL A 129 7.38 14.35 -15.24
C VAL A 129 7.28 13.92 -16.69
N VAL A 130 6.69 12.74 -16.91
CA VAL A 130 6.51 12.11 -18.21
C VAL A 130 5.02 11.93 -18.51
N ASP A 131 4.62 12.25 -19.73
CA ASP A 131 3.24 12.11 -20.23
C ASP A 131 2.14 12.62 -19.27
N TYR A 132 2.31 13.84 -18.75
CA TYR A 132 1.34 14.45 -17.84
C TYR A 132 -0.09 14.48 -18.43
N THR A 133 -0.22 14.84 -19.71
CA THR A 133 -1.53 14.90 -20.37
C THR A 133 -2.18 13.52 -20.50
N GLY A 134 -1.42 12.48 -20.85
CA GLY A 134 -1.93 11.11 -20.90
C GLY A 134 -2.34 10.62 -19.51
N PHE A 135 -1.52 10.87 -18.49
CA PHE A 135 -1.84 10.53 -17.11
C PHE A 135 -3.15 11.17 -16.63
N VAL A 136 -3.33 12.49 -16.85
CA VAL A 136 -4.56 13.19 -16.42
C VAL A 136 -5.79 12.63 -17.13
N LYS A 137 -5.72 12.38 -18.44
CA LYS A 137 -6.85 11.78 -19.19
C LYS A 137 -7.21 10.42 -18.64
N LEU A 138 -6.23 9.57 -18.39
CA LEU A 138 -6.46 8.24 -17.81
C LEU A 138 -7.03 8.33 -16.39
N PHE A 139 -6.51 9.24 -15.57
CA PHE A 139 -6.98 9.45 -14.20
C PHE A 139 -8.46 9.86 -14.19
N TYR A 140 -8.86 10.81 -15.03
CA TYR A 140 -10.26 11.23 -15.16
C TYR A 140 -11.16 10.10 -15.67
N ALA A 141 -10.73 9.40 -16.73
CA ALA A 141 -11.47 8.29 -17.31
C ALA A 141 -11.67 7.11 -16.34
N THR A 142 -10.90 7.05 -15.25
CA THR A 142 -10.99 5.97 -14.25
C THR A 142 -11.60 6.41 -12.92
N HIS A 143 -11.51 7.68 -12.53
CA HIS A 143 -11.92 8.14 -11.19
C HIS A 143 -12.97 9.26 -11.19
N HIS A 144 -13.19 9.98 -12.29
CA HIS A 144 -14.10 11.12 -12.31
C HIS A 144 -15.47 10.71 -12.86
N PRO A 145 -16.58 10.82 -12.08
CA PRO A 145 -17.93 10.37 -12.47
C PRO A 145 -18.39 10.84 -13.87
N GLU A 146 -18.14 12.10 -14.20
CA GLU A 146 -18.49 12.68 -15.50
C GLU A 146 -17.72 12.10 -16.71
N TYR A 147 -16.60 11.41 -16.47
CA TYR A 147 -15.70 10.90 -17.52
C TYR A 147 -15.51 9.39 -17.49
N ASN A 148 -16.10 8.70 -16.50
CA ASN A 148 -16.00 7.26 -16.32
C ASN A 148 -17.37 6.56 -16.39
N ASP A 149 -18.31 7.11 -17.15
CA ASP A 149 -19.68 6.58 -17.29
C ASP A 149 -20.43 6.42 -15.94
N GLU A 150 -20.15 7.31 -14.98
CA GLU A 150 -20.70 7.29 -13.62
C GLU A 150 -20.37 6.02 -12.81
N TYR A 151 -19.33 5.27 -13.20
CA TYR A 151 -18.89 4.10 -12.43
C TYR A 151 -18.30 4.52 -11.07
N GLU A 152 -18.82 3.93 -10.00
CA GLU A 152 -18.28 4.07 -8.66
C GLU A 152 -17.05 3.16 -8.46
N LEU A 153 -16.05 3.65 -7.71
CA LEU A 153 -14.91 2.83 -7.33
C LEU A 153 -15.32 1.84 -6.24
N ILE A 154 -15.50 0.58 -6.63
CA ILE A 154 -15.92 -0.50 -5.72
C ILE A 154 -14.89 -0.75 -4.61
N TYR A 155 -13.60 -0.58 -4.92
CA TYR A 155 -12.51 -0.76 -3.97
C TYR A 155 -11.57 0.46 -3.96
N PRO A 156 -10.99 0.77 -2.78
CA PRO A 156 -10.03 1.85 -2.65
C PRO A 156 -8.83 1.68 -3.60
N ASN A 157 -8.57 2.68 -4.43
CA ASN A 157 -7.40 2.71 -5.30
C ASN A 157 -6.20 3.35 -4.58
N PRO A 158 -5.09 2.63 -4.36
CA PRO A 158 -3.88 3.21 -3.78
C PRO A 158 -3.20 4.19 -4.75
N VAL A 159 -3.05 5.44 -4.34
CA VAL A 159 -2.43 6.51 -5.14
C VAL A 159 -1.23 7.08 -4.42
N GLY A 160 -0.07 7.07 -5.09
CA GLY A 160 1.12 7.81 -4.66
C GLY A 160 1.00 9.30 -5.00
N ILE A 161 1.41 10.16 -4.08
CA ILE A 161 1.45 11.61 -4.26
C ILE A 161 2.86 12.14 -3.98
N PHE A 162 3.29 13.05 -4.84
CA PHE A 162 4.52 13.82 -4.66
C PHE A 162 4.13 15.17 -4.07
N ILE A 163 4.65 15.49 -2.89
CA ILE A 163 4.37 16.75 -2.22
C ILE A 163 5.48 17.72 -2.59
N THR A 164 5.13 18.85 -3.18
CA THR A 164 6.07 19.93 -3.51
C THR A 164 5.74 21.20 -2.75
N ASN A 165 6.74 22.06 -2.53
CA ASN A 165 6.46 23.43 -2.11
C ASN A 165 5.96 24.28 -3.30
N VAL A 166 5.63 25.55 -3.04
CA VAL A 166 5.16 26.52 -4.05
C VAL A 166 6.20 26.81 -5.15
N HIS A 167 7.46 26.42 -4.97
CA HIS A 167 8.54 26.58 -5.93
C HIS A 167 8.83 25.27 -6.70
N GLY A 168 8.00 24.24 -6.54
CA GLY A 168 8.17 22.95 -7.22
C GLY A 168 9.28 22.06 -6.63
N LYS A 169 9.84 22.41 -5.46
CA LYS A 169 10.81 21.55 -4.77
C LYS A 169 10.09 20.40 -4.08
N LEU A 170 10.52 19.17 -4.34
CA LEU A 170 10.03 17.97 -3.66
C LEU A 170 10.27 18.07 -2.14
N LEU A 171 9.19 17.95 -1.37
CA LEU A 171 9.17 17.91 0.10
C LEU A 171 9.09 16.47 0.61
N GLY A 172 8.46 15.57 -0.14
CA GLY A 172 8.35 14.17 0.23
C GLY A 172 7.37 13.41 -0.64
N LEU A 173 7.34 12.10 -0.40
CA LEU A 173 6.39 11.18 -0.99
C LEU A 173 5.33 10.85 0.05
N HIS A 174 4.09 10.73 -0.39
CA HIS A 174 3.03 10.22 0.44
C HIS A 174 2.12 9.35 -0.41
N ALA A 175 1.16 8.67 0.21
CA ALA A 175 0.21 7.87 -0.54
C ALA A 175 -1.15 7.86 0.16
N VAL A 176 -2.20 7.93 -0.64
CA VAL A 176 -3.59 7.98 -0.20
C VAL A 176 -4.38 6.84 -0.84
N SER A 177 -5.62 6.63 -0.40
CA SER A 177 -6.56 5.76 -1.09
C SER A 177 -7.70 6.62 -1.61
N ILE A 178 -8.05 6.47 -2.90
CA ILE A 178 -9.23 7.11 -3.49
C ILE A 178 -10.36 6.09 -3.48
N THR A 179 -11.51 6.49 -2.95
CA THR A 179 -12.76 5.71 -2.87
C THR A 179 -13.87 6.49 -3.52
#